data_AF-A0A3D4JX94-F1
#
_entry.id   AF-A0A3D4JX94-F1
#
_cell.length_a   1.000
_cell.length_b   1.000
_cell.length_c   1.000
_cell.angle_alpha   90.00
_cell.angle_beta   90.00
_cell.angle_gamma   90.00
#
_symmetry.space_group_name_H-M   'P 1'
#
loop_
_entity.id
_entity.type
_entity.pdbx_description
1 polymer ?
#
loop_
_entity_poly.entity_id
_entity_poly.type
_entity_poly.pdbx_seq_one_letter_code
_entity_poly.pdbx_strand_id
1 'polypeptide(L)'
;MNILKFSGHDTFHCRQQWLLKGVKVIENEGVELLSLPEVAISKLGVGKNMVQSIQHWLKAFGLINEKYEILEISKKIFLRENEFDPYLEDEGTLWLLQYKICHTNYASIYKLVFSEFFNDKINLEFSETQVIQFIAKKLRDAKIREVSSNTLRSDFKVFVKSYATPVKSLKTIEDDFNSPFLELNLISQLSYKNAFGDTVY
;
A
#
# COMPACT_ATOMS: atom_id res chain seq x y z
N MET A 1 11.31 0.80 -19.30
CA MET A 1 11.72 -0.44 -18.59
C MET A 1 10.82 -0.55 -17.37
N ASN A 2 9.96 -1.57 -17.27
CA ASN A 2 9.07 -1.71 -16.11
C ASN A 2 9.91 -2.10 -14.90
N ILE A 3 10.30 -1.12 -14.09
CA ILE A 3 11.01 -1.36 -12.83
C ILE A 3 9.97 -1.90 -11.85
N LEU A 4 10.09 -3.18 -11.48
CA LEU A 4 9.31 -3.75 -10.39
C LEU A 4 9.95 -3.35 -9.07
N LYS A 5 9.13 -2.84 -8.15
CA LYS A 5 9.54 -2.33 -6.84
C LYS A 5 8.78 -3.04 -5.74
N PHE A 6 9.56 -3.55 -4.79
CA PHE A 6 9.11 -4.22 -3.57
C PHE A 6 9.80 -3.55 -2.38
N SER A 7 9.21 -3.65 -1.18
CA SER A 7 9.63 -2.96 0.04
C SER A 7 9.46 -1.43 0.06
N GLY A 8 9.92 -0.79 1.14
CA GLY A 8 9.87 0.65 1.38
C GLY A 8 8.72 1.10 2.30
N HIS A 9 7.75 0.23 2.55
CA HIS A 9 6.64 0.47 3.47
C HIS A 9 6.96 0.09 4.94
N ASP A 10 8.20 -0.35 5.23
CA ASP A 10 8.65 -0.77 6.57
C ASP A 10 7.69 -1.71 7.30
N THR A 11 7.11 -2.67 6.57
CA THR A 11 6.12 -3.67 7.07
C THR A 11 4.76 -3.12 7.53
N PHE A 12 4.49 -1.82 7.33
CA PHE A 12 3.19 -1.20 7.61
C PHE A 12 2.33 -1.10 6.36
N HIS A 13 1.06 -1.48 6.44
CA HIS A 13 0.03 -1.07 5.46
C HIS A 13 -0.31 0.40 5.63
N CYS A 14 -0.91 0.99 4.59
CA CYS A 14 -1.35 2.38 4.67
C CYS A 14 -2.50 2.51 5.66
N ARG A 15 -2.42 3.51 6.54
CA ARG A 15 -3.50 3.87 7.47
C ARG A 15 -4.26 5.08 6.93
N GLN A 16 -5.58 5.13 7.13
CA GLN A 16 -6.47 6.16 6.56
C GLN A 16 -5.97 7.59 6.80
N GLN A 17 -5.58 7.91 8.04
CA GLN A 17 -5.11 9.25 8.42
C GLN A 17 -3.70 9.61 7.91
N TRP A 18 -2.93 8.65 7.40
CA TRP A 18 -1.54 8.91 6.99
C TRP A 18 -1.44 9.76 5.73
N LEU A 19 -2.35 9.57 4.77
CA LEU A 19 -2.32 10.31 3.51
C LEU A 19 -2.60 11.79 3.76
N LEU A 20 -3.66 12.11 4.51
CA LEU A 20 -4.00 13.46 4.94
C LEU A 20 -2.84 14.12 5.71
N LYS A 21 -2.35 13.46 6.77
CA LYS A 21 -1.25 13.98 7.61
C LYS A 21 0.01 14.25 6.79
N GLY A 22 0.39 13.30 5.94
CA GLY A 22 1.55 13.42 5.08
C GLY A 22 1.46 14.61 4.13
N VAL A 23 0.31 14.79 3.47
CA VAL A 23 0.07 15.90 2.54
C VAL A 23 0.04 17.24 3.26
N LYS A 24 -0.68 17.35 4.38
CA LYS A 24 -0.76 18.60 5.17
C LYS A 24 0.59 19.03 5.75
N VAL A 25 1.41 18.08 6.18
CA VAL A 25 2.75 18.38 6.69
C VAL A 25 3.67 18.91 5.58
N ILE A 26 3.62 18.33 4.37
CA ILE A 26 4.40 18.84 3.24
C ILE A 26 3.95 20.25 2.85
N GLU A 27 2.65 20.51 2.84
CA GLU A 27 2.11 21.85 2.51
C GLU A 27 2.57 22.90 3.52
N ASN A 28 2.52 22.58 4.82
CA ASN A 28 2.82 23.55 5.88
C ASN A 28 4.32 23.79 6.10
N GLU A 29 5.14 22.75 5.95
CA GLU A 29 6.56 22.78 6.35
C GLU A 29 7.51 22.70 5.15
N GLY A 30 7.00 22.38 3.96
CA GLY A 30 7.78 22.20 2.74
C GLY A 30 8.26 20.76 2.51
N VAL A 31 8.67 20.49 1.27
CA VAL A 31 9.09 19.16 0.77
C VAL A 31 10.33 18.59 1.48
N GLU A 32 11.19 19.47 2.01
CA GLU A 32 12.46 19.12 2.65
C GLU A 32 12.25 18.32 3.94
N LEU A 33 11.12 18.51 4.63
CA LEU A 33 10.86 17.88 5.92
C LEU A 33 10.84 16.35 5.83
N LEU A 34 10.37 15.77 4.73
CA LEU A 34 10.40 14.32 4.54
C LEU A 34 11.84 13.78 4.39
N SER A 35 12.79 14.63 4.04
CA SER A 35 14.22 14.27 4.03
C SER A 35 14.90 14.45 5.39
N LEU A 36 14.18 14.97 6.40
CA LEU A 36 14.65 15.22 7.76
C LEU A 36 13.85 14.38 8.79
N PRO A 37 14.23 13.11 9.01
CA PRO A 37 13.44 12.18 9.82
C PRO A 37 13.14 12.67 11.24
N GLU A 38 14.07 13.37 11.88
CA GLU A 38 13.90 13.85 13.27
C GLU A 38 12.79 14.90 13.39
N VAL A 39 12.72 15.83 12.44
CA VAL A 39 11.67 16.87 12.40
C VAL A 39 10.33 16.24 12.01
N ALA A 40 10.35 15.32 11.03
CA ALA A 40 9.15 14.64 10.56
C ALA A 40 8.46 13.80 11.65
N ILE A 41 9.23 13.15 12.54
CA ILE A 41 8.70 12.39 13.68
C ILE A 41 7.82 13.29 14.57
N SER A 42 8.32 14.48 14.92
CA SER A 42 7.59 15.40 15.79
C SER A 42 6.33 15.96 15.12
N LYS A 43 6.42 16.35 13.84
CA LYS A 43 5.30 16.96 13.11
C LYS A 43 4.20 15.97 12.75
N LEU A 44 4.56 14.74 12.36
CA LEU A 44 3.59 13.69 12.04
C LEU A 44 3.07 12.97 13.29
N GLY A 45 3.79 13.07 14.41
CA GLY A 45 3.46 12.38 15.65
C GLY A 45 3.58 10.86 15.55
N VAL A 46 4.56 10.36 14.79
CA VAL A 46 4.77 8.93 14.53
C VAL A 46 6.25 8.55 14.60
N GLY A 47 6.54 7.26 14.77
CA GLY A 47 7.93 6.77 14.82
C GLY A 47 8.67 6.84 13.47
N LYS A 48 10.00 6.74 13.50
CA LYS A 48 10.89 6.84 12.32
C LYS A 48 10.49 5.94 11.14
N ASN A 49 10.13 4.68 11.41
CA ASN A 49 9.74 3.73 10.37
C ASN A 49 8.35 4.05 9.78
N MET A 50 7.46 4.61 10.59
CA MET A 50 6.15 5.07 10.11
C MET A 50 6.31 6.30 9.20
N VAL A 51 7.24 7.21 9.49
CA VAL A 51 7.56 8.33 8.58
C VAL A 51 7.98 7.80 7.19
N GLN A 52 8.88 6.82 7.14
CA GLN A 52 9.28 6.21 5.86
C GLN A 52 8.11 5.52 5.14
N SER A 53 7.26 4.82 5.89
CA SER A 53 6.06 4.18 5.33
C SER A 53 5.05 5.20 4.78
N ILE A 54 4.83 6.33 5.47
CA ILE A 54 3.98 7.43 4.99
C ILE A 54 4.51 7.94 3.64
N GLN A 55 5.82 8.19 3.53
CA GLN A 55 6.44 8.63 2.28
C GLN A 55 6.24 7.60 1.17
N HIS A 56 6.42 6.31 1.48
CA HIS A 56 6.17 5.23 0.54
C HIS A 56 4.74 5.26 0.02
N TRP A 57 3.74 5.38 0.89
CA TRP A 57 2.33 5.37 0.49
C TRP A 57 1.91 6.61 -0.30
N LEU A 58 2.38 7.80 0.08
CA LEU A 58 2.13 9.01 -0.71
C LEU A 58 2.65 8.89 -2.15
N LYS A 59 3.84 8.29 -2.33
CA LYS A 59 4.38 7.98 -3.66
C LYS A 59 3.62 6.85 -4.34
N ALA A 60 3.25 5.79 -3.61
CA ALA A 60 2.52 4.64 -4.13
C ALA A 60 1.15 5.01 -4.71
N PHE A 61 0.42 5.89 -4.02
CA PHE A 61 -0.86 6.43 -4.49
C PHE A 61 -0.71 7.57 -5.48
N GLY A 62 0.52 7.97 -5.85
CA GLY A 62 0.77 9.08 -6.76
C GLY A 62 0.11 10.38 -6.28
N LEU A 63 0.23 10.66 -4.97
CA LEU A 63 -0.19 11.89 -4.31
C LEU A 63 0.95 12.91 -4.24
N ILE A 64 2.18 12.42 -4.22
CA ILE A 64 3.40 13.22 -4.36
C ILE A 64 4.30 12.63 -5.45
N ASN A 65 5.21 13.42 -5.98
CA ASN A 65 6.23 12.93 -6.92
C ASN A 65 7.52 12.50 -6.21
N GLU A 66 8.56 12.14 -6.97
CA GLU A 66 9.84 11.70 -6.41
C GLU A 66 10.60 12.80 -5.65
N LYS A 67 10.33 14.08 -5.97
CA LYS A 67 10.84 15.26 -5.26
C LYS A 67 9.96 15.68 -4.08
N TYR A 68 8.99 14.86 -3.71
CA TYR A 68 8.00 15.10 -2.65
C TYR A 68 7.03 16.25 -2.92
N GLU A 69 6.95 16.76 -4.16
CA GLU A 69 6.01 17.81 -4.53
C GLU A 69 4.58 17.24 -4.60
N ILE A 70 3.62 17.97 -4.02
CA ILE A 70 2.22 17.58 -3.96
C ILE A 70 1.59 17.68 -5.35
N LEU A 71 1.00 16.58 -5.81
CA LEU A 71 0.35 16.51 -7.11
C LEU A 71 -1.08 17.09 -7.07
N GLU A 72 -1.57 17.55 -8.21
CA GLU A 72 -2.88 18.23 -8.31
C GLU A 72 -4.05 17.41 -7.76
N ILE A 73 -4.02 16.08 -7.92
CA ILE A 73 -5.06 15.21 -7.35
C ILE A 73 -5.03 15.21 -5.82
N SER A 74 -3.84 15.23 -5.22
CA SER A 74 -3.66 15.28 -3.78
C SER A 74 -4.18 16.60 -3.21
N LYS A 75 -3.89 17.73 -3.87
CA LYS A 75 -4.45 19.04 -3.49
C LYS A 75 -5.97 19.04 -3.52
N LYS A 76 -6.56 18.45 -4.57
CA LYS A 76 -8.03 18.37 -4.72
C LYS A 76 -8.68 17.54 -3.61
N ILE A 77 -8.08 16.40 -3.25
CA ILE A 77 -8.62 15.54 -2.20
C ILE A 77 -8.44 16.20 -0.82
N PHE A 78 -7.27 16.78 -0.52
CA PHE A 78 -6.86 17.09 0.85
C PHE A 78 -6.63 18.58 1.22
N LEU A 79 -6.51 19.52 0.27
CA LEU A 79 -5.96 20.88 0.57
C LEU A 79 -6.71 22.10 -0.01
N ARG A 80 -7.64 21.95 -0.95
CA ARG A 80 -8.35 23.12 -1.53
C ARG A 80 -9.35 23.73 -0.54
N GLU A 81 -9.77 24.97 -0.77
CA GLU A 81 -10.75 25.70 0.08
C GLU A 81 -12.02 24.86 0.38
N ASN A 82 -12.41 24.00 -0.56
CA ASN A 82 -13.35 22.90 -0.34
C ASN A 82 -12.64 21.57 -0.62
N GLU A 83 -11.99 20.99 0.38
CA GLU A 83 -11.40 19.65 0.34
C GLU A 83 -12.50 18.65 -0.10
N PHE A 84 -12.27 17.85 -1.15
CA PHE A 84 -13.34 16.95 -1.66
C PHE A 84 -13.65 15.82 -0.69
N ASP A 85 -12.61 15.18 -0.15
CA ASP A 85 -12.74 14.03 0.75
C ASP A 85 -11.44 13.84 1.56
N PRO A 86 -11.15 14.73 2.51
CA PRO A 86 -9.87 14.72 3.21
C PRO A 86 -9.72 13.55 4.18
N TYR A 87 -10.82 12.94 4.59
CA TYR A 87 -10.84 11.83 5.54
C TYR A 87 -11.00 10.47 4.87
N LEU A 88 -11.11 10.42 3.53
CA LEU A 88 -11.28 9.20 2.75
C LEU A 88 -12.55 8.43 3.14
N GLU A 89 -13.65 9.16 3.31
CA GLU A 89 -14.97 8.61 3.68
C GLU A 89 -15.83 8.29 2.43
N ASP A 90 -15.46 8.82 1.26
CA ASP A 90 -16.17 8.55 0.01
C ASP A 90 -15.59 7.31 -0.68
N GLU A 91 -16.43 6.31 -0.92
CA GLU A 91 -16.03 5.05 -1.60
C GLU A 91 -15.43 5.33 -2.99
N GLY A 92 -15.88 6.36 -3.69
CA GLY A 92 -15.33 6.78 -4.97
C GLY A 92 -13.89 7.26 -4.87
N THR A 93 -13.53 7.97 -3.79
CA THR A 93 -12.12 8.32 -3.49
C THR A 93 -11.29 7.06 -3.25
N LEU A 94 -11.84 6.07 -2.54
CA LEU A 94 -11.14 4.79 -2.28
C LEU A 94 -10.89 4.02 -3.58
N TRP A 95 -11.88 3.92 -4.47
CA TRP A 95 -11.71 3.32 -5.80
C TRP A 95 -10.70 4.07 -6.66
N LEU A 96 -10.67 5.40 -6.59
CA LEU A 96 -9.65 6.20 -7.27
C LEU A 96 -8.24 5.89 -6.74
N LEU A 97 -8.07 5.79 -5.42
CA LEU A 97 -6.80 5.42 -4.80
C LEU A 97 -6.39 3.99 -5.17
N GLN A 98 -7.35 3.05 -5.25
CA GLN A 98 -7.13 1.69 -5.73
C GLN A 98 -6.62 1.67 -7.17
N TYR A 99 -7.26 2.43 -8.06
CA TYR A 99 -6.76 2.61 -9.43
C TYR A 99 -5.34 3.19 -9.44
N LYS A 100 -5.09 4.21 -8.62
CA LYS A 100 -3.81 4.93 -8.56
C LYS A 100 -2.65 4.04 -8.08
N ILE A 101 -2.84 3.16 -7.10
CA ILE A 101 -1.76 2.27 -6.63
C ILE A 101 -1.36 1.24 -7.69
N CYS A 102 -2.33 0.71 -8.44
CA CYS A 102 -2.07 -0.18 -9.57
C CYS A 102 -1.44 0.59 -10.76
N HIS A 103 -1.92 1.79 -11.06
CA HIS A 103 -1.46 2.58 -12.20
C HIS A 103 -0.06 3.17 -12.00
N THR A 104 0.22 3.73 -10.83
CA THR A 104 1.54 4.31 -10.49
C THR A 104 2.62 3.23 -10.44
N ASN A 105 2.24 2.00 -10.07
CA ASN A 105 3.11 0.81 -10.04
C ASN A 105 4.38 0.98 -9.19
N TYR A 106 4.36 1.88 -8.20
CA TYR A 106 5.47 2.10 -7.28
C TYR A 106 5.53 1.02 -6.18
N ALA A 107 4.39 0.41 -5.83
CA ALA A 107 4.30 -0.82 -5.05
C ALA A 107 3.80 -1.95 -5.96
N SER A 108 4.73 -2.69 -6.58
CA SER A 108 4.39 -3.49 -7.76
C SER A 108 3.48 -4.69 -7.47
N ILE A 109 3.46 -5.22 -6.24
CA ILE A 109 2.60 -6.34 -5.87
C ILE A 109 1.11 -6.06 -6.16
N TYR A 110 0.66 -4.82 -5.96
CA TYR A 110 -0.73 -4.41 -6.16
C TYR A 110 -1.15 -4.57 -7.63
N LYS A 111 -0.38 -4.01 -8.56
CA LYS A 111 -0.64 -4.17 -10.00
C LYS A 111 -0.51 -5.63 -10.43
N LEU A 112 0.53 -6.31 -9.98
CA LEU A 112 0.81 -7.69 -10.37
C LEU A 112 -0.33 -8.64 -9.96
N VAL A 113 -0.87 -8.49 -8.75
CA VAL A 113 -1.98 -9.33 -8.29
C VAL A 113 -3.28 -8.96 -9.00
N PHE A 114 -3.68 -7.69 -8.98
CA PHE A 114 -4.99 -7.26 -9.52
C PHE A 114 -5.09 -7.29 -11.05
N SER A 115 -3.98 -7.24 -11.79
CA SER A 115 -4.01 -7.14 -13.26
C SER A 115 -3.36 -8.32 -13.99
N GLU A 116 -2.57 -9.16 -13.32
CA GLU A 116 -1.79 -10.20 -14.00
C GLU A 116 -1.91 -11.60 -13.39
N PHE A 117 -1.97 -11.72 -12.05
CA PHE A 117 -1.90 -13.00 -11.36
C PHE A 117 -3.05 -13.96 -11.71
N PHE A 118 -4.25 -13.42 -11.90
CA PHE A 118 -5.46 -14.22 -12.16
C PHE A 118 -5.73 -14.50 -13.64
N ASN A 119 -4.93 -13.98 -14.57
CA ASN A 119 -5.18 -14.10 -16.00
C ASN A 119 -5.20 -15.55 -16.52
N ASP A 120 -4.56 -16.48 -15.81
CA ASP A 120 -4.48 -17.90 -16.15
C ASP A 120 -5.08 -18.82 -15.07
N LYS A 121 -5.89 -18.28 -14.16
CA LYS A 121 -6.48 -19.00 -13.03
C LYS A 121 -7.95 -19.31 -13.27
N ILE A 122 -8.39 -20.48 -12.79
CA ILE A 122 -9.77 -20.95 -12.90
C ILE A 122 -10.66 -20.30 -11.83
N ASN A 123 -10.08 -19.96 -10.69
CA ASN A 123 -10.75 -19.27 -9.59
C ASN A 123 -9.93 -18.04 -9.14
N LEU A 124 -10.51 -17.25 -8.23
CA LEU A 124 -9.90 -16.04 -7.68
C LEU A 124 -9.24 -16.28 -6.31
N GLU A 125 -8.97 -17.54 -5.97
CA GLU A 125 -8.31 -17.89 -4.72
C GLU A 125 -6.79 -17.76 -4.85
N PHE A 126 -6.12 -17.29 -3.80
CA PHE A 126 -4.68 -17.15 -3.79
C PHE A 126 -4.06 -17.34 -2.41
N SER A 127 -2.77 -17.68 -2.39
CA SER A 127 -1.98 -17.85 -1.17
C SER A 127 -0.61 -17.19 -1.27
N GLU A 128 0.04 -17.02 -0.12
CA GLU A 128 1.37 -16.43 0.00
C GLU A 128 2.39 -17.10 -0.93
N THR A 129 2.49 -18.44 -0.88
CA THR A 129 3.43 -19.20 -1.71
C THR A 129 3.16 -19.02 -3.19
N GLN A 130 1.89 -19.04 -3.62
CA GLN A 130 1.52 -18.90 -5.04
C GLN A 130 1.90 -17.52 -5.59
N VAL A 131 1.59 -16.46 -4.84
CA VAL A 131 1.91 -15.08 -5.26
C VAL A 131 3.42 -14.85 -5.28
N ILE A 132 4.15 -15.33 -4.27
CA ILE A 132 5.63 -15.21 -4.24
C ILE A 132 6.27 -15.94 -5.42
N GLN A 133 5.83 -17.16 -5.73
CA GLN A 133 6.34 -17.92 -6.87
C GLN A 133 6.05 -17.22 -8.20
N PHE A 134 4.85 -16.66 -8.35
CA PHE A 134 4.47 -15.87 -9.51
C PHE A 134 5.37 -14.63 -9.70
N ILE A 135 5.56 -13.86 -8.64
CA ILE A 135 6.43 -12.66 -8.68
C ILE A 135 7.88 -13.04 -8.99
N ALA A 136 8.40 -14.09 -8.35
CA ALA A 136 9.75 -14.58 -8.60
C ALA A 136 9.94 -15.01 -10.07
N LYS A 137 8.92 -15.64 -10.67
CA LYS A 137 8.92 -15.97 -12.11
C LYS A 137 8.93 -14.69 -12.97
N LYS A 138 8.07 -13.71 -12.68
CA LYS A 138 8.04 -12.41 -13.39
C LYS A 138 9.37 -11.68 -13.35
N LEU A 139 10.06 -11.68 -12.21
CA LEU A 139 11.39 -11.10 -12.05
C LEU A 139 12.43 -11.78 -12.95
N ARG A 140 12.45 -13.13 -12.97
CA ARG A 140 13.35 -13.91 -13.82
C ARG A 140 13.09 -13.67 -15.31
N ASP A 141 11.83 -13.76 -15.73
CA ASP A 141 11.43 -13.58 -17.14
C ASP A 141 11.78 -12.17 -17.65
N ALA A 142 11.65 -11.15 -16.79
CA ALA A 142 12.01 -9.77 -17.09
C ALA A 142 13.52 -9.46 -16.95
N LYS A 143 14.34 -10.45 -16.56
CA LYS A 143 15.78 -10.29 -16.26
C LYS A 143 16.06 -9.20 -15.22
N ILE A 144 15.14 -9.01 -14.27
CA ILE A 144 15.30 -8.10 -13.13
C ILE A 144 16.04 -8.87 -12.02
N ARG A 145 16.89 -8.15 -11.27
CA ARG A 145 17.60 -8.72 -10.11
C ARG A 145 16.61 -9.42 -9.17
N GLU A 146 17.00 -10.60 -8.70
CA GLU A 146 16.19 -11.37 -7.75
C GLU A 146 15.98 -10.59 -6.44
N VAL A 147 14.74 -10.66 -5.94
CA VAL A 147 14.32 -10.05 -4.67
C VAL A 147 14.24 -11.17 -3.63
N SER A 148 14.70 -10.89 -2.41
CA SER A 148 14.71 -11.91 -1.34
C SER A 148 13.29 -12.42 -1.03
N SER A 149 13.18 -13.70 -0.69
CA SER A 149 11.90 -14.31 -0.28
C SER A 149 11.29 -13.61 0.93
N ASN A 150 12.12 -13.14 1.87
CA ASN A 150 11.67 -12.37 3.04
C ASN A 150 11.05 -11.03 2.65
N THR A 151 11.63 -10.34 1.65
CA THR A 151 11.07 -9.10 1.12
C THR A 151 9.72 -9.35 0.45
N LEU A 152 9.62 -10.35 -0.44
CA LEU A 152 8.35 -10.67 -1.10
C LEU A 152 7.27 -11.11 -0.11
N ARG A 153 7.64 -11.85 0.95
CA ARG A 153 6.74 -12.23 2.03
C ARG A 153 6.27 -11.01 2.84
N SER A 154 7.16 -10.06 3.10
CA SER A 154 6.82 -8.80 3.75
C SER A 154 5.81 -8.01 2.92
N ASP A 155 6.04 -7.85 1.63
CA ASP A 155 5.13 -7.18 0.71
C ASP A 155 3.77 -7.88 0.61
N PHE A 156 3.74 -9.22 0.54
CA PHE A 156 2.50 -9.99 0.54
C PHE A 156 1.67 -9.75 1.79
N LYS A 157 2.30 -9.78 2.97
CA LYS A 157 1.60 -9.53 4.23
C LYS A 157 0.99 -8.13 4.28
N VAL A 158 1.73 -7.12 3.81
CA VAL A 158 1.23 -5.74 3.74
C VAL A 158 0.12 -5.60 2.73
N PHE A 159 0.25 -6.21 1.55
CA PHE A 159 -0.80 -6.25 0.53
C PHE A 159 -2.10 -6.84 1.10
N VAL A 160 -2.05 -8.03 1.71
CA VAL A 160 -3.24 -8.65 2.30
C VAL A 160 -3.82 -7.79 3.41
N LYS A 161 -2.99 -7.23 4.30
CA LYS A 161 -3.46 -6.34 5.38
C LYS A 161 -4.16 -5.07 4.87
N SER A 162 -3.86 -4.63 3.66
CA SER A 162 -4.55 -3.48 3.06
C SER A 162 -6.01 -3.80 2.71
N TYR A 163 -6.36 -5.06 2.43
CA TYR A 163 -7.68 -5.41 1.88
C TYR A 163 -8.49 -6.42 2.69
N ALA A 164 -7.84 -7.29 3.46
CA ALA A 164 -8.50 -8.38 4.17
C ALA A 164 -8.51 -8.14 5.68
N THR A 165 -9.70 -8.13 6.26
CA THR A 165 -9.89 -8.11 7.70
C THR A 165 -9.39 -9.42 8.33
N PRO A 166 -8.52 -9.38 9.36
CA PRO A 166 -8.09 -10.60 10.03
C PRO A 166 -9.24 -11.28 10.78
N VAL A 167 -9.40 -12.60 10.60
CA VAL A 167 -10.44 -13.40 11.29
C VAL A 167 -10.22 -13.50 12.81
N LYS A 168 -9.00 -13.25 13.30
CA LYS A 168 -8.62 -13.29 14.72
C LYS A 168 -7.84 -12.04 15.12
N SER A 169 -8.53 -10.97 15.47
CA SER A 169 -7.88 -9.77 16.01
C SER A 169 -8.67 -9.19 17.18
N LEU A 170 -8.55 -9.80 18.37
CA LEU A 170 -8.97 -9.17 19.63
C LEU A 170 -7.80 -8.41 20.30
N LYS A 171 -6.55 -8.62 19.87
CA LYS A 171 -5.35 -8.05 20.51
C LYS A 171 -4.81 -6.78 19.85
N THR A 172 -5.16 -6.50 18.59
CA THR A 172 -4.60 -5.39 17.79
C THR A 172 -5.66 -4.74 16.89
N ILE A 173 -6.88 -4.56 17.41
CA ILE A 173 -8.02 -4.00 16.66
C ILE A 173 -7.67 -2.65 16.01
N GLU A 174 -7.02 -1.73 16.75
CA GLU A 174 -6.69 -0.41 16.19
C GLU A 174 -5.69 -0.44 15.04
N ASP A 175 -4.75 -1.38 15.05
CA ASP A 175 -3.71 -1.50 14.03
C ASP A 175 -4.22 -2.27 12.80
N ASP A 176 -5.13 -3.23 12.98
CA ASP A 176 -5.61 -4.12 11.92
C ASP A 176 -6.83 -3.57 11.15
N PHE A 177 -7.56 -2.57 11.68
CA PHE A 177 -8.81 -2.04 11.10
C PHE A 177 -8.69 -0.61 10.57
N ASN A 178 -7.49 -0.12 10.28
CA ASN A 178 -7.25 1.28 9.91
C ASN A 178 -6.83 1.48 8.44
N SER A 179 -6.87 0.43 7.62
CA SER A 179 -6.56 0.58 6.19
C SER A 179 -7.76 1.14 5.43
N PRO A 180 -7.56 2.18 4.58
CA PRO A 180 -8.66 2.78 3.82
C PRO A 180 -9.30 1.79 2.83
N PHE A 181 -8.60 0.72 2.44
CA PHE A 181 -9.11 -0.23 1.44
C PHE A 181 -9.91 -1.41 2.01
N LEU A 182 -10.05 -1.53 3.33
CA LEU A 182 -10.92 -2.56 3.92
C LEU A 182 -12.38 -2.36 3.49
N GLU A 183 -12.83 -1.11 3.34
CA GLU A 183 -14.20 -0.77 2.94
C GLU A 183 -14.54 -1.22 1.52
N LEU A 184 -13.54 -1.35 0.64
CA LEU A 184 -13.73 -1.82 -0.74
C LEU A 184 -14.09 -3.32 -0.82
N ASN A 185 -13.89 -4.09 0.26
CA ASN A 185 -14.20 -5.52 0.33
C ASN A 185 -13.64 -6.35 -0.84
N LEU A 186 -12.45 -5.98 -1.35
CA LEU A 186 -11.85 -6.62 -2.53
C LEU A 186 -11.26 -8.00 -2.25
N ILE A 187 -10.85 -8.27 -1.01
CA ILE A 187 -10.17 -9.50 -0.60
C ILE A 187 -10.74 -9.94 0.74
N SER A 188 -11.06 -11.22 0.87
CA SER A 188 -11.52 -11.83 2.11
C SER A 188 -10.65 -13.00 2.49
N GLN A 189 -10.41 -13.22 3.78
CA GLN A 189 -9.69 -14.42 4.22
C GLN A 189 -10.65 -15.63 4.29
N LEU A 190 -10.29 -16.75 3.66
CA LEU A 190 -11.04 -17.99 3.75
C LEU A 190 -10.68 -18.79 5.03
N SER A 191 -11.58 -19.69 5.44
CA SER A 191 -11.47 -20.42 6.71
C SER A 191 -10.55 -21.64 6.65
N TYR A 192 -9.96 -21.95 5.51
CA TYR A 192 -9.13 -23.13 5.29
C TYR A 192 -7.72 -22.77 4.83
N LYS A 193 -6.83 -23.76 4.89
CA LYS A 193 -5.44 -23.65 4.43
C LYS A 193 -5.22 -24.58 3.25
N ASN A 194 -4.34 -24.18 2.34
CA ASN A 194 -3.96 -25.03 1.22
C ASN A 194 -2.94 -26.12 1.64
N ALA A 195 -2.52 -26.96 0.69
CA ALA A 195 -1.57 -28.04 0.92
C ALA A 195 -0.19 -27.58 1.41
N PHE A 196 0.18 -26.31 1.20
CA PHE A 196 1.42 -25.71 1.70
C PHE A 196 1.29 -25.17 3.14
N GLY A 197 0.10 -25.25 3.73
CA GLY A 197 -0.20 -24.69 5.06
C GLY A 197 -0.44 -23.18 5.06
N ASP A 198 -0.51 -22.56 3.88
CA ASP A 198 -0.82 -21.14 3.71
C ASP A 198 -2.30 -20.88 3.96
N THR A 199 -2.59 -19.73 4.55
CA THR A 199 -3.94 -19.15 4.51
C THR A 199 -4.34 -18.86 3.07
N VAL A 200 -5.58 -19.19 2.72
CA VAL A 200 -6.18 -18.87 1.43
C VAL A 200 -7.02 -17.61 1.55
N TYR A 201 -6.92 -16.76 0.54
CA TYR A 201 -7.69 -15.52 0.35
C TYR A 201 -8.47 -15.61 -0.95
#